data_AF-A0A0B8P7B6-F1
#
_entry.id   AF-A0A0B8P7B6-F1
#
_cell.length_a   1.000
_cell.length_b   1.000
_cell.length_c   1.000
_cell.angle_alpha   90.00
_cell.angle_beta   90.00
_cell.angle_gamma   90.00
#
_symmetry.space_group_name_H-M   'P 1'
#
loop_
_entity.id
_entity.type
_entity.pdbx_description
1 polymer ?
#
loop_
_entity_poly.entity_id
_entity_poly.type
_entity_poly.pdbx_seq_one_letter_code
_entity_poly.pdbx_strand_id
1 'polypeptide(L)' 'MWLGGGVIVCPGVNIGENTVIGAGSVVTKDIPANVVAAGNPCRVIRAIEN' A
#
# COMPACT_ATOMS: atom_id res chain seq x y z
N MET A 1 -8.09 2.37 5.82
CA MET A 1 -7.26 2.02 4.65
C MET A 1 -7.60 2.98 3.53
N TRP A 2 -6.60 3.56 2.85
CA TRP A 2 -6.81 4.39 1.67
C TRP A 2 -6.01 3.86 0.47
N LEU A 3 -6.71 3.63 -0.65
CA LEU A 3 -6.11 3.32 -1.94
C LEU A 3 -6.24 4.52 -2.88
N GLY A 4 -5.11 5.00 -3.39
CA GLY A 4 -5.09 5.98 -4.46
C GLY A 4 -5.74 5.45 -5.75
N GLY A 5 -6.08 6.36 -6.67
CA GLY A 5 -6.65 5.99 -7.96
C GLY A 5 -5.71 5.08 -8.78
N GLY A 6 -6.28 4.10 -9.47
CA GLY A 6 -5.53 3.21 -10.36
C GLY A 6 -4.57 2.24 -9.65
N VAL A 7 -4.75 2.00 -8.35
CA VAL A 7 -4.01 0.96 -7.65
C VAL A 7 -4.46 -0.42 -8.16
N ILE A 8 -3.47 -1.29 -8.40
CA ILE A 8 -3.67 -2.71 -8.73
C ILE A 8 -3.22 -3.52 -7.52
N VAL A 9 -4.09 -4.39 -6.99
CA VAL A 9 -3.77 -5.31 -5.90
C VAL A 9 -3.77 -6.74 -6.45
N CYS A 10 -2.64 -7.44 -6.35
CA CYS A 10 -2.54 -8.83 -6.77
C CYS A 10 -3.31 -9.75 -5.81
N PRO A 11 -3.90 -10.86 -6.30
CA PRO A 11 -4.61 -11.82 -5.46
C PRO A 11 -3.74 -12.37 -4.33
N GLY A 12 -4.34 -12.57 -3.15
CA GLY A 12 -3.69 -13.18 -1.99
C GLY A 12 -2.86 -12.24 -1.12
N VAL A 13 -2.80 -10.95 -1.46
CA VAL A 13 -2.09 -9.93 -0.67
C VAL A 13 -2.99 -9.31 0.39
N ASN A 14 -2.43 -9.11 1.59
CA ASN A 14 -3.06 -8.39 2.69
C ASN A 14 -2.49 -6.96 2.81
N ILE A 15 -3.36 -5.98 3.03
CA ILE A 15 -2.97 -4.59 3.32
C ILE A 15 -3.46 -4.26 4.72
N GLY A 16 -2.51 -3.96 5.62
CA GLY A 16 -2.81 -3.64 7.00
C GLY A 16 -3.63 -2.36 7.15
N GLU A 17 -4.34 -2.26 8.27
CA GLU A 17 -5.18 -1.11 8.59
C GLU A 17 -4.41 0.21 8.63
N ASN A 18 -5.12 1.33 8.46
CA ASN A 18 -4.56 2.69 8.44
C ASN A 18 -3.42 2.93 7.42
N THR A 19 -3.24 2.02 6.47
CA THR A 19 -2.28 2.17 5.39
C THR A 19 -2.81 3.06 4.27
N VAL A 20 -1.91 3.85 3.68
CA VAL A 20 -2.13 4.62 2.46
C VAL A 20 -1.30 4.03 1.32
N ILE A 21 -1.96 3.66 0.22
CA ILE A 21 -1.30 3.22 -1.02
C ILE A 21 -1.36 4.36 -2.05
N GLY A 22 -0.21 4.80 -2.55
CA GLY A 22 -0.13 5.85 -3.57
C GLY A 22 -0.78 5.46 -4.90
N ALA A 23 -1.29 6.45 -5.64
CA ALA A 23 -1.94 6.23 -6.94
C ALA A 23 -1.02 5.49 -7.94
N GLY A 24 -1.60 4.64 -8.78
CA GLY A 24 -0.88 3.85 -9.80
C GLY A 24 0.02 2.74 -9.26
N SER A 25 -0.03 2.43 -7.96
CA SER A 25 0.81 1.38 -7.37
C SER A 25 0.36 -0.03 -7.75
N VAL A 26 1.31 -0.97 -7.84
CA VAL A 26 1.04 -2.39 -8.07
C VAL A 26 1.48 -3.19 -6.84
N VAL A 27 0.51 -3.58 -6.02
CA VAL A 27 0.73 -4.28 -4.74
C VAL A 27 0.88 -5.78 -5.00
N THR A 28 2.12 -6.24 -4.91
CA THR A 28 2.54 -7.63 -5.21
C THR A 28 2.89 -8.45 -3.96
N LYS A 29 2.92 -7.81 -2.79
CA LYS A 29 3.29 -8.40 -1.49
C LYS A 29 2.52 -7.70 -0.38
N ASP A 30 2.37 -8.39 0.75
CA ASP A 30 1.73 -7.85 1.95
C ASP A 30 2.32 -6.51 2.37
N ILE A 31 1.44 -5.57 2.75
CA ILE A 31 1.80 -4.25 3.24
C ILE A 31 1.39 -4.18 4.73
N PRO A 32 2.31 -3.83 5.64
CA PRO A 32 2.01 -3.72 7.07
C PRO A 32 1.02 -2.57 7.35
N ALA A 33 0.41 -2.57 8.52
CA ALA A 33 -0.45 -1.48 8.98
C ALA A 33 0.34 -0.19 9.27
N ASN A 34 -0.35 0.97 9.26
CA ASN A 34 0.19 2.29 9.62
C ASN A 34 1.40 2.73 8.76
N VAL A 35 1.37 2.49 7.46
CA VAL A 35 2.42 2.95 6.54
C VAL A 35 1.87 3.72 5.35
N VAL A 36 2.75 4.52 4.73
CA VAL A 36 2.56 4.99 3.35
C VAL A 36 3.42 4.11 2.44
N ALA A 37 2.80 3.49 1.44
CA ALA A 37 3.49 2.66 0.45
C ALA A 37 3.11 3.09 -0.97
N ALA A 38 4.03 2.99 -1.93
CA ALA A 38 3.72 3.25 -3.34
C ALA A 38 4.69 2.55 -4.30
N GLY A 39 4.38 2.61 -5.60
CA GLY A 39 5.24 2.20 -6.70
C GLY A 39 4.81 0.91 -7.40
N ASN A 40 5.56 0.54 -8.43
CA ASN A 40 5.42 -0.71 -9.17
C ASN A 40 6.82 -1.38 -9.27
N PRO A 41 7.13 -2.38 -8.44
CA PRO A 41 6.28 -2.98 -7.41
C PRO A 41 6.14 -2.09 -6.17
N CYS A 42 4.98 -2.14 -5.48
CA CYS A 42 4.68 -1.31 -4.31
C CYS A 42 5.61 -1.62 -3.12
N ARG A 43 6.16 -0.59 -2.48
CA ARG A 43 7.05 -0.70 -1.31
C ARG A 43 6.70 0.35 -0.26
N VAL A 44 6.97 0.03 1.00
CA VAL A 44 6.85 0.98 2.11
C VAL A 44 7.83 2.14 1.88
N ILE A 45 7.31 3.37 1.97
CA ILE A 45 8.08 4.61 1.86
C ILE A 45 8.38 5.16 3.25
N ARG A 46 7.38 5.18 4.13
CA ARG A 46 7.51 5.62 5.53
C ARG A 46 6.41 5.04 6.41
N ALA A 47 6.66 5.04 7.72
CA ALA A 47 5.63 4.82 8.73
C ALA A 47 4.72 6.07 8.86
N ILE A 48 3.51 5.85 9.35
CA ILE A 48 2.59 6.88 9.83
C ILE A 48 2.69 6.86 11.36
N GLU A 49 3.24 7.91 11.93
CA GLU A 49 3.22 8.16 13.37
C GLU A 49 2.07 9.11 13.71
N ASN A 50 1.55 8.99 14.93
CA ASN A 50 0.62 9.95 15.51
C ASN A 50 1.37 11.18 16.04
#